data_AF-A0A8S4RYX7-F1
#
_entry.id   AF-A0A8S4RYX7-F1
#
_cell.length_a   1.000
_cell.length_b   1.000
_cell.length_c   1.000
_cell.angle_alpha   90.00
_cell.angle_beta   90.00
_cell.angle_gamma   90.00
#
_symmetry.space_group_name_H-M   'P 1'
#
loop_
_entity.id
_entity.type
_entity.pdbx_description
1 polymer ?
#
loop_
_entity_poly.entity_id
_entity_poly.type
_entity_poly.pdbx_seq_one_letter_code
_entity_poly.pdbx_strand_id
1 'polypeptide(L)'
;MEYCSHLWGGSAKYQLEALDSVDRRARRIICDKSITQAKLHSLQHRRNVACVSDFYQIYFGECALELHSLVPPSPFYHRTARHPERWHPYVVDIPSTRTKRFSSTFLIRTAKMWNALPATVSSHV
;
A
#
# COMPACT_ATOMS: atom_id res chain seq x y z
N MET A 1 -9.73 -10.83 1.14
CA MET A 1 -9.38 -10.37 -0.23
C MET A 1 -8.21 -9.40 -0.23
N GLU A 2 -7.58 -9.14 0.92
CA GLU A 2 -6.41 -8.26 1.03
C GLU A 2 -5.09 -8.92 0.62
N TYR A 3 -4.97 -10.25 0.74
CA TYR A 3 -3.73 -11.00 0.57
C TYR A 3 -3.03 -10.79 -0.79
N CYS A 4 -3.78 -10.63 -1.88
CA CYS A 4 -3.22 -10.40 -3.23
C CYS A 4 -3.31 -8.92 -3.67
N SER A 5 -3.37 -7.98 -2.73
CA SER A 5 -3.53 -6.55 -3.05
C SER A 5 -2.35 -5.96 -3.83
N HIS A 6 -1.16 -6.55 -3.70
CA HIS A 6 0.03 -6.20 -4.49
C HIS A 6 -0.10 -6.61 -5.97
N LEU A 7 -0.83 -7.69 -6.28
CA LEU A 7 -1.07 -8.14 -7.66
C LEU A 7 -2.17 -7.34 -8.35
N TRP A 8 -3.31 -7.16 -7.68
CA TRP A 8 -4.52 -6.63 -8.34
C TRP A 8 -4.85 -5.19 -7.97
N GLY A 9 -4.16 -4.60 -7.00
CA GLY A 9 -4.50 -3.25 -6.55
C GLY A 9 -4.26 -2.16 -7.61
N GLY A 10 -3.45 -2.45 -8.64
CA GLY A 10 -3.22 -1.58 -9.79
C GLY A 10 -4.25 -1.71 -10.93
N SER A 11 -5.25 -2.58 -10.78
CA SER A 11 -6.28 -2.87 -11.78
C SER A 11 -7.25 -1.71 -12.01
N ALA A 12 -8.01 -1.80 -13.11
CA ALA A 12 -9.01 -0.80 -13.44
C ALA A 12 -10.11 -0.71 -12.36
N LYS A 13 -10.67 0.49 -12.16
CA LYS A 13 -11.65 0.77 -11.11
C LYS A 13 -12.83 -0.20 -11.11
N TYR A 14 -13.40 -0.49 -12.28
CA TYR A 14 -14.54 -1.40 -12.42
C TYR A 14 -14.21 -2.83 -11.95
N GLN A 15 -12.96 -3.29 -12.12
CA GLN A 15 -12.52 -4.61 -11.65
C GLN A 15 -12.43 -4.63 -10.12
N LEU A 16 -11.93 -3.54 -9.51
CA LEU A 16 -11.87 -3.41 -8.05
C LEU A 16 -13.27 -3.30 -7.44
N GLU A 17 -14.20 -2.61 -8.09
CA GLU A 17 -15.60 -2.50 -7.67
C GLU A 17 -16.33 -3.85 -7.76
N ALA A 18 -16.00 -4.68 -8.77
CA ALA A 18 -16.49 -6.04 -8.86
C ALA A 18 -16.01 -6.90 -7.68
N LEU A 19 -14.74 -6.78 -7.28
CA LEU A 19 -14.22 -7.45 -6.08
C LEU A 19 -14.93 -6.99 -4.80
N ASP A 20 -15.20 -5.69 -4.68
CA ASP A 20 -15.96 -5.17 -3.54
C ASP A 20 -17.40 -5.74 -3.52
N SER A 21 -18.01 -5.97 -4.69
CA SER A 21 -19.32 -6.64 -4.80
C SER A 21 -19.26 -8.09 -4.31
N VAL A 22 -18.21 -8.82 -4.66
CA VAL A 22 -17.97 -10.18 -4.19
C VAL A 22 -17.78 -10.21 -2.67
N ASP A 23 -16.99 -9.30 -2.08
CA ASP A 23 -16.80 -9.22 -0.62
C ASP A 23 -18.11 -8.92 0.11
N ARG A 24 -18.92 -7.98 -0.39
CA ARG A 24 -20.27 -7.69 0.15
C ARG A 24 -21.19 -8.90 0.05
N ARG A 25 -21.15 -9.65 -1.05
CA ARG A 25 -21.95 -10.87 -1.22
C ARG A 25 -21.48 -11.98 -0.28
N ALA A 26 -20.18 -12.20 -0.17
CA ALA A 26 -19.60 -13.20 0.73
C ALA A 26 -20.02 -12.95 2.19
N ARG A 27 -19.92 -11.70 2.65
CA ARG A 27 -20.38 -11.30 4.00
C ARG A 27 -21.84 -11.63 4.25
N ARG A 28 -22.71 -11.38 3.27
CA ARG A 28 -24.14 -11.72 3.36
C ARG A 28 -24.39 -13.23 3.43
N ILE A 29 -23.63 -14.03 2.67
CA ILE A 29 -23.79 -15.50 2.65
C ILE A 29 -23.30 -16.12 3.96
N ILE A 30 -22.14 -15.66 4.46
CA ILE A 30 -21.53 -16.18 5.68
C ILE A 30 -22.41 -15.90 6.90
N CYS A 31 -23.27 -14.87 6.86
CA CYS A 31 -24.32 -14.57 7.87
C CYS A 31 -23.81 -14.58 9.32
N ASP A 32 -22.52 -14.32 9.52
CA ASP A 32 -21.91 -14.29 10.83
C ASP A 32 -22.20 -12.92 11.48
N LYS A 33 -22.90 -12.95 12.60
CA LYS A 33 -23.25 -11.75 13.37
C LYS A 33 -22.00 -11.00 13.81
N SER A 34 -20.88 -11.69 14.07
CA SER A 34 -19.61 -11.08 14.45
C SER A 34 -19.06 -10.20 13.32
N ILE A 35 -19.07 -10.69 12.07
CA ILE A 35 -18.58 -9.99 10.87
C ILE A 35 -19.53 -8.86 10.47
N THR A 36 -20.83 -9.06 10.70
CA THR A 36 -21.88 -8.09 10.34
C THR A 36 -21.94 -6.93 11.34
N GLN A 37 -21.65 -7.19 12.62
CA GLN A 37 -21.57 -6.17 13.67
C GLN A 37 -20.20 -5.51 13.77
N ALA A 38 -19.13 -6.19 13.33
CA ALA A 38 -17.82 -5.60 13.22
C ALA A 38 -17.87 -4.42 12.24
N LYS A 39 -17.55 -3.21 12.72
CA LYS A 39 -17.37 -2.00 11.91
C LYS A 39 -16.08 -2.12 11.08
N LEU A 40 -16.03 -3.10 10.18
CA LEU A 40 -14.89 -3.34 9.32
C LEU A 40 -14.75 -2.19 8.33
N HIS A 41 -13.54 -1.66 8.19
CA HIS A 41 -13.22 -0.68 7.18
C HIS A 41 -13.49 -1.23 5.77
N SER A 42 -13.66 -0.32 4.80
CA SER A 42 -13.90 -0.68 3.40
C SER A 42 -12.82 -1.64 2.89
N LEU A 43 -13.18 -2.55 1.98
CA LEU A 43 -12.19 -3.47 1.39
C LEU A 43 -11.05 -2.71 0.69
N GLN A 44 -11.32 -1.54 0.11
CA GLN A 44 -10.27 -0.66 -0.42
C GLN A 44 -9.29 -0.23 0.67
N HIS A 45 -9.77 0.24 1.83
CA HIS A 45 -8.91 0.65 2.93
C HIS A 45 -8.07 -0.52 3.45
N ARG A 46 -8.69 -1.68 3.68
CA ARG A 46 -7.96 -2.86 4.17
C ARG A 46 -6.87 -3.33 3.17
N ARG A 47 -7.16 -3.29 1.86
CA ARG A 47 -6.15 -3.56 0.81
C ARG A 47 -5.00 -2.56 0.82
N ASN A 48 -5.31 -1.28 1.04
CA ASN A 48 -4.31 -0.23 1.12
C ASN A 48 -3.37 -0.42 2.32
N VAL A 49 -3.93 -0.77 3.48
CA VAL A 49 -3.16 -1.12 4.68
C VAL A 49 -2.26 -2.32 4.40
N ALA A 50 -2.81 -3.40 3.83
CA ALA A 50 -2.03 -4.59 3.47
C ALA A 50 -0.86 -4.26 2.53
N CYS A 51 -1.10 -3.46 1.47
CA CYS A 51 -0.01 -3.03 0.58
C CYS A 51 1.11 -2.29 1.33
N VAL A 52 0.76 -1.39 2.25
CA VAL A 52 1.71 -0.62 3.04
C VAL A 52 2.48 -1.51 4.03
N SER A 53 1.80 -2.46 4.67
CA SER A 53 2.44 -3.46 5.55
C SER A 53 3.40 -4.37 4.78
N ASP A 54 3.02 -4.86 3.60
CA ASP A 54 3.92 -5.63 2.73
C ASP A 54 5.14 -4.78 2.34
N PHE A 55 4.94 -3.50 2.03
CA PHE A 55 6.02 -2.59 1.67
C PHE A 55 6.97 -2.30 2.84
N TYR A 56 6.47 -2.22 4.08
CA TYR A 56 7.30 -2.13 5.28
C TYR A 56 8.27 -3.31 5.36
N GLN A 57 7.77 -4.53 5.21
CA GLN A 57 8.61 -5.73 5.26
C GLN A 57 9.69 -5.73 4.17
N ILE A 58 9.33 -5.30 2.95
CA ILE A 58 10.29 -5.18 1.85
C ILE A 58 11.33 -4.09 2.16
N TYR A 59 10.91 -2.95 2.72
CA TYR A 59 11.78 -1.83 3.04
C TYR A 59 12.84 -2.21 4.09
N PHE A 60 12.45 -2.93 5.16
CA PHE A 60 13.37 -3.35 6.22
C PHE A 60 14.16 -4.63 5.89
N GLY A 61 13.90 -5.26 4.74
CA GLY A 61 14.61 -6.46 4.33
C GLY A 61 14.14 -7.75 5.04
N GLU A 62 12.96 -7.72 5.67
CA GLU A 62 12.30 -8.89 6.27
C GLU A 62 11.67 -9.82 5.19
N CYS A 63 12.01 -9.60 3.93
CA CYS A 63 11.49 -10.31 2.76
C CYS A 63 12.67 -10.82 1.89
N ALA A 64 12.35 -11.41 0.73
CA ALA A 64 13.35 -11.83 -0.24
C ALA A 64 14.27 -10.66 -0.63
N LEU A 65 15.59 -10.89 -0.64
CA LEU A 65 16.62 -9.87 -0.91
C LEU A 65 16.41 -9.18 -2.26
N GLU A 66 15.93 -9.91 -3.25
CA GLU A 66 15.63 -9.41 -4.58
C GLU A 66 14.57 -8.30 -4.51
N LEU A 67 13.54 -8.46 -3.68
CA LEU A 67 12.49 -7.46 -3.52
C LEU A 67 12.99 -6.23 -2.76
N HIS A 68 13.80 -6.44 -1.71
CA HIS A 68 14.43 -5.35 -0.97
C HIS A 68 15.29 -4.47 -1.91
N SER A 69 16.06 -5.11 -2.80
CA SER A 69 16.92 -4.40 -3.77
C SER A 69 16.16 -3.53 -4.77
N LEU A 70 14.85 -3.76 -4.95
CA LEU A 70 14.00 -2.96 -5.83
C LEU A 70 13.47 -1.69 -5.17
N VAL A 71 13.55 -1.56 -3.84
CA VAL A 71 13.09 -0.37 -3.13
C VAL A 71 14.13 0.73 -3.31
N PRO A 72 13.77 1.87 -3.94
CA PRO A 72 14.71 2.94 -4.14
C PRO A 72 15.12 3.54 -2.78
N PRO A 73 16.41 3.92 -2.62
CA PRO A 73 16.89 4.53 -1.40
C PRO A 73 16.17 5.86 -1.13
N SER A 74 16.19 6.29 0.13
CA SER A 74 15.57 7.56 0.53
C SER A 74 16.18 8.75 -0.22
N PRO A 75 15.40 9.75 -0.68
CA PRO A 75 15.93 10.93 -1.34
C PRO A 75 16.86 11.75 -0.43
N PHE A 76 16.75 11.57 0.90
CA PHE A 76 17.64 12.17 1.88
C PHE A 76 19.08 11.64 1.81
N TYR A 77 19.33 10.51 1.13
CA TYR A 77 20.69 10.01 0.90
C TYR A 77 21.49 10.87 -0.09
N HIS A 78 20.82 11.64 -0.96
CA HIS A 78 21.49 12.37 -2.05
C HIS A 78 21.20 13.88 -2.08
N ARG A 79 20.15 14.36 -1.40
CA ARG A 79 19.73 15.77 -1.49
C ARG A 79 19.32 16.30 -0.12
N THR A 80 20.04 17.32 0.37
CA THR A 80 19.61 18.19 1.47
C THR A 80 18.38 18.97 1.03
N ALA A 81 17.21 18.36 1.15
CA ALA A 81 15.94 18.97 0.77
C ALA A 81 15.53 20.01 1.82
N ARG A 82 15.23 21.23 1.36
CA ARG A 82 14.54 22.25 2.15
C ARG A 82 13.15 21.70 2.52
N HIS A 83 12.85 21.60 3.80
CA HIS A 83 11.65 21.03 4.46
C HIS A 83 11.78 19.59 5.05
N PRO A 84 12.58 19.41 6.11
CA PRO A 84 12.63 18.15 6.87
C PRO A 84 11.37 17.89 7.72
N GLU A 85 10.56 18.90 8.06
CA GLU A 85 9.51 18.75 9.09
C GLU A 85 8.23 18.04 8.62
N ARG A 86 8.00 17.92 7.30
CA ARG A 86 6.77 17.31 6.76
C ARG A 86 6.92 15.85 6.34
N TRP A 87 8.14 15.32 6.38
CA TRP A 87 8.49 14.03 5.79
C TRP A 87 8.92 13.09 6.91
N HIS A 88 8.42 11.86 6.89
CA HIS A 88 8.85 10.86 7.85
C HIS A 88 10.25 10.31 7.48
N PRO A 89 11.02 9.77 8.43
CA PRO A 89 12.41 9.33 8.19
C PRO A 89 12.57 8.28 7.09
N TYR A 90 11.53 7.45 6.89
CA TYR A 90 11.58 6.31 5.97
C TYR A 90 11.12 6.60 4.54
N VAL A 91 10.98 7.86 4.13
CA VAL A 91 10.54 8.21 2.76
C VAL A 91 11.43 7.55 1.72
N VAL A 92 10.84 7.06 0.64
CA VAL A 92 11.54 6.48 -0.52
C VAL A 92 11.49 7.42 -1.72
N ASP A 93 12.49 7.35 -2.61
CA ASP A 93 12.40 8.07 -3.88
C ASP A 93 11.34 7.42 -4.77
N ILE A 94 10.68 8.20 -5.64
CA ILE A 94 9.66 7.67 -6.54
C ILE A 94 10.08 8.00 -7.97
N PRO A 95 10.48 6.98 -8.77
CA PRO A 95 10.94 7.24 -10.12
C PRO A 95 9.80 7.81 -10.97
N SER A 96 10.17 8.71 -11.89
CA SER A 96 9.20 9.33 -12.80
C SER A 96 8.51 8.29 -13.66
N THR A 97 7.18 8.26 -13.62
CA THR A 97 6.38 7.30 -14.38
C THR A 97 5.78 7.92 -15.63
N ARG A 98 6.16 7.40 -16.79
CA ARG A 98 5.64 7.86 -18.10
C ARG A 98 4.26 7.35 -18.44
N THR A 99 3.82 6.23 -17.86
CA THR A 99 2.54 5.59 -18.19
C THR A 99 1.70 5.34 -16.96
N LYS A 100 0.37 5.38 -17.12
CA LYS A 100 -0.58 5.05 -16.05
C LYS A 100 -0.37 3.62 -15.54
N ARG A 101 -0.12 2.67 -16.45
CA ARG A 101 0.15 1.27 -16.11
C ARG A 101 1.38 1.11 -15.22
N PHE A 102 2.48 1.80 -15.54
CA PHE A 102 3.67 1.74 -14.69
C PHE A 102 3.40 2.43 -13.34
N SER A 103 2.68 3.55 -13.34
CA SER A 103 2.31 4.25 -12.12
C SER A 103 1.38 3.47 -11.18
N SER A 104 0.65 2.48 -11.72
CA SER A 104 -0.26 1.63 -10.94
C SER A 104 0.38 0.32 -10.48
N THR A 105 1.63 0.04 -10.87
CA THR A 105 2.40 -1.09 -10.33
C THR A 105 2.54 -0.97 -8.81
N PHE A 106 2.70 -2.12 -8.14
CA PHE A 106 2.77 -2.19 -6.70
C PHE A 106 3.79 -1.22 -6.10
N LEU A 107 5.06 -1.31 -6.50
CA LEU A 107 6.13 -0.50 -5.93
C LEU A 107 5.85 1.00 -6.04
N ILE A 108 5.47 1.49 -7.22
CA ILE A 108 5.23 2.92 -7.43
C ILE A 108 4.01 3.41 -6.66
N ARG A 109 2.90 2.67 -6.76
CA ARG A 109 1.64 3.05 -6.13
C ARG A 109 1.77 3.04 -4.61
N THR A 110 2.39 2.00 -4.07
CA THR A 110 2.57 1.85 -2.63
C THR A 110 3.61 2.82 -2.08
N ALA A 111 4.71 3.10 -2.81
CA ALA A 111 5.67 4.14 -2.42
C ALA A 111 5.02 5.54 -2.28
N LYS A 112 4.07 5.89 -3.17
CA LYS A 112 3.28 7.13 -3.04
C LYS A 112 2.42 7.14 -1.78
N MET A 113 1.80 6.00 -1.45
CA MET A 113 0.99 5.87 -0.25
C MET A 113 1.85 5.93 1.01
N TRP A 114 2.98 5.24 0.99
CA TRP A 114 3.99 5.24 2.04
C TRP A 114 4.47 6.65 2.36
N ASN A 115 4.94 7.39 1.35
CA ASN A 115 5.40 8.78 1.52
C ASN A 115 4.29 9.75 1.97
N ALA A 116 3.02 9.39 1.81
CA ALA A 116 1.88 10.18 2.27
C ALA A 116 1.47 9.87 3.73
N LEU A 117 2.11 8.90 4.38
CA LEU A 117 1.82 8.56 5.78
C LEU A 117 2.31 9.64 6.73
N PRO A 118 1.55 9.93 7.81
CA PRO A 118 2.07 10.73 8.91
C PRO A 118 3.27 10.05 9.57
N ALA A 119 4.22 10.85 10.06
CA ALA A 119 5.42 10.34 10.74
C ALA A 119 5.10 9.47 11.97
N THR A 120 3.95 9.69 12.61
CA THR A 120 3.48 8.89 13.75
C THR A 120 3.11 7.46 13.37
N VAL A 121 2.71 7.20 12.13
CA VAL A 121 2.29 5.87 11.67
C VAL A 121 3.48 5.11 11.12
N SER A 122 4.41 5.78 10.44
CA SER A 122 5.56 5.13 9.80
C SER A 122 6.53 4.44 10.78
N SER A 123 6.43 4.69 12.10
CA SER A 123 7.20 4.00 13.14
C SER A 123 6.50 2.77 13.76
N HIS A 124 5.22 2.55 13.47
CA HIS A 124 4.37 1.54 14.13
C HIS A 124 3.64 0.58 13.18
N VAL A 125 3.83 0.72 11.86
CA VAL A 125 3.45 -0.33 10.89
C VAL A 125 4.43 -1.49 11.02
#